data_AF-A0A8K0Q9Y0-F1
#
_entry.id   AF-A0A8K0Q9Y0-F1
#
_cell.length_a   1.000
_cell.length_b   1.000
_cell.length_c   1.000
_cell.angle_alpha   90.00
_cell.angle_beta   90.00
_cell.angle_gamma   90.00
#
_symmetry.space_group_name_H-M   'P 1'
#
loop_
_entity.id
_entity.type
_entity.pdbx_description
1 polymer ?
#
loop_
_entity_poly.entity_id
_entity_poly.type
_entity_poly.pdbx_seq_one_letter_code
_entity_poly.pdbx_strand_id
1 'polypeptide(L)'
;MTANFVDLIQRYRALQVYQDSSSELIKDILVYAQDVETGLRQENVRLNERLRDTELDLEDATTSRRELQQRIQKYESQIQYMTNQNDAYQNRNPYVLILIDGDGLLFEEHLIKDRVEGGKRAAYALRAAVAKHVGERAGELEIVARVVANVTGLGKAMVRDLSVDTSNDFKDFTLGFTQAKASFDFIDVGYGKERADSKIKETTRWHLQNHNCKQILLGISHDAGYAPFLDEILTDEASRQRVSVLEGYPTVRELKETNVNIERFSSDLFRQNKLVDRSTTISLPKPAVMNPAPGMLTPAASNASLSPPLASATTATTATTATTAASASAASSSSYANVMATASPPPRMVIPLAPKPAKKTAPVPPAAPAWSPGPRGLDESISVGQQVMEGIKRRKEQNKLCNNHYLRGPCTKIDTCCFVHNYKPTREEIRALAMLSRLNPCTRGQDCEVEDCIYGHHCPSFRDGVCGHPYCRFPVDAHPPGTKFKNSLIREN
;
A
#
# COMPACT_ATOMS: atom_id res chain seq x y z
N MET A 1 -4.08 -100.04 -81.89
CA MET A 1 -2.84 -99.24 -81.70
C MET A 1 -3.14 -97.78 -81.35
N THR A 2 -4.03 -97.09 -82.07
CA THR A 2 -4.36 -95.66 -81.90
C THR A 2 -4.57 -95.18 -80.45
N ALA A 3 -5.36 -95.90 -79.64
CA ALA A 3 -5.67 -95.48 -78.25
C ALA A 3 -4.42 -95.24 -77.37
N ASN A 4 -3.36 -96.03 -77.56
CA ASN A 4 -2.13 -95.97 -76.74
C ASN A 4 -1.29 -94.71 -77.04
N PHE A 5 -1.43 -94.14 -78.25
CA PHE A 5 -0.73 -92.92 -78.66
C PHE A 5 -1.42 -91.66 -78.14
N VAL A 6 -2.76 -91.69 -78.01
CA VAL A 6 -3.54 -90.59 -77.42
C VAL A 6 -3.21 -90.45 -75.92
N ASP A 7 -3.17 -91.56 -75.19
CA ASP A 7 -2.75 -91.58 -73.78
C ASP A 7 -1.31 -91.04 -73.60
N LEU A 8 -0.36 -91.46 -74.44
CA LEU A 8 1.01 -90.94 -74.43
C LEU A 8 1.06 -89.41 -74.61
N ILE A 9 0.33 -88.86 -75.59
CA ILE A 9 0.22 -87.41 -75.82
C ILE A 9 -0.44 -86.71 -74.63
N GLN A 10 -1.44 -87.32 -74.02
CA GLN A 10 -2.18 -86.75 -72.89
C GLN A 10 -1.30 -86.70 -71.62
N ARG A 11 -0.51 -87.74 -71.36
CA ARG A 11 0.52 -87.75 -70.29
C ARG A 11 1.65 -86.76 -70.56
N TYR A 12 2.13 -86.65 -71.81
CA TYR A 12 3.14 -85.66 -72.19
C TYR A 12 2.64 -84.23 -71.94
N ARG A 13 1.40 -83.90 -72.34
CA ARG A 13 0.77 -82.61 -72.06
C ARG A 13 0.62 -82.34 -70.56
N ALA A 14 0.26 -83.35 -69.76
CA ALA A 14 0.17 -83.20 -68.30
C ALA A 14 1.54 -82.92 -67.67
N LEU A 15 2.60 -83.60 -68.14
CA LEU A 15 3.99 -83.33 -67.74
C LEU A 15 4.43 -81.91 -68.13
N GLN A 16 4.06 -81.46 -69.33
CA GLN A 16 4.38 -80.11 -69.81
C GLN A 16 3.69 -79.04 -68.94
N VAL A 17 2.38 -79.17 -68.67
CA VAL A 17 1.65 -78.29 -67.74
C VAL A 17 2.22 -78.31 -66.33
N TYR A 18 2.74 -79.46 -65.86
CA TYR A 18 3.43 -79.55 -64.58
C TYR A 18 4.78 -78.81 -64.59
N GLN A 19 5.57 -78.89 -65.67
CA GLN A 19 6.80 -78.09 -65.81
C GLN A 19 6.51 -76.59 -65.92
N ASP A 20 5.47 -76.21 -66.67
CA ASP A 20 5.07 -74.80 -66.84
C ASP A 20 4.62 -74.20 -65.50
N SER A 21 3.72 -74.88 -64.77
CA SER A 21 3.25 -74.44 -63.45
C SER A 21 4.34 -74.48 -62.36
N SER A 22 5.25 -75.46 -62.40
CA SER A 22 6.44 -75.45 -61.55
C SER A 22 7.39 -74.29 -61.88
N SER A 23 7.43 -73.85 -63.15
CA SER A 23 8.28 -72.74 -63.59
C SER A 23 7.70 -71.39 -63.17
N GLU A 24 6.37 -71.20 -63.27
CA GLU A 24 5.71 -70.01 -62.72
C GLU A 24 5.87 -69.94 -61.19
N LEU A 25 5.67 -71.03 -60.45
CA LEU A 25 5.85 -71.04 -58.99
C LEU A 25 7.29 -70.66 -58.58
N ILE A 26 8.30 -71.05 -59.35
CA ILE A 26 9.70 -70.63 -59.12
C ILE A 26 9.87 -69.13 -59.39
N LYS A 27 9.23 -68.55 -60.41
CA LYS A 27 9.23 -67.09 -60.63
C LYS A 27 8.53 -66.35 -59.49
N ASP A 28 7.35 -66.82 -59.06
CA ASP A 28 6.58 -66.21 -57.98
C ASP A 28 7.40 -66.18 -56.67
N ILE A 29 8.09 -67.28 -56.36
CA ILE A 29 9.00 -67.36 -55.20
C ILE A 29 10.19 -66.40 -55.34
N LEU A 30 10.79 -66.29 -56.54
CA LEU A 30 11.90 -65.36 -56.79
C LEU A 30 11.48 -63.90 -56.69
N VAL A 31 10.32 -63.53 -57.26
CA VAL A 31 9.74 -62.18 -57.16
C VAL A 31 9.41 -61.85 -55.71
N TYR A 32 8.72 -62.75 -55.00
CA TYR A 32 8.41 -62.58 -53.58
C TYR A 32 9.67 -62.43 -52.72
N ALA A 33 10.71 -63.24 -52.96
CA ALA A 33 11.99 -63.12 -52.27
C ALA A 33 12.69 -61.78 -52.58
N GLN A 34 12.66 -61.32 -53.83
CA GLN A 34 13.21 -60.03 -54.24
C GLN A 34 12.45 -58.85 -53.62
N ASP A 35 11.12 -58.90 -53.58
CA ASP A 35 10.28 -57.86 -52.95
C ASP A 35 10.51 -57.79 -51.44
N VAL A 36 10.59 -58.95 -50.77
CA VAL A 36 10.91 -59.03 -49.33
C VAL A 36 12.33 -58.54 -49.04
N GLU A 37 13.34 -58.95 -49.83
CA GLU A 37 14.72 -58.45 -49.67
C GLU A 37 14.79 -56.93 -49.90
N THR A 38 14.10 -56.41 -50.92
CA THR A 38 14.07 -54.98 -51.26
C THR A 38 13.37 -54.17 -50.18
N GLY A 39 12.21 -54.62 -49.69
CA GLY A 39 11.49 -53.99 -48.58
C GLY A 39 12.29 -53.99 -47.27
N LEU A 40 12.93 -55.12 -46.93
CA LEU A 40 13.81 -55.21 -45.76
C LEU A 40 15.04 -54.30 -45.89
N ARG A 41 15.63 -54.16 -47.08
CA ARG A 41 16.72 -53.19 -47.32
C ARG A 41 16.24 -51.75 -47.15
N GLN A 42 15.09 -51.40 -47.73
CA GLN A 42 14.53 -50.03 -47.63
C GLN A 42 14.20 -49.65 -46.17
N GLU A 43 13.53 -50.53 -45.42
CA GLU A 43 13.21 -50.24 -44.02
C GLU A 43 14.47 -50.27 -43.14
N ASN A 44 15.50 -51.07 -43.44
CA ASN A 44 16.81 -50.97 -42.77
C ASN A 44 17.47 -49.60 -43.01
N VAL A 45 17.48 -49.08 -44.24
CA VAL A 45 18.02 -47.73 -44.53
C VAL A 45 17.27 -46.69 -43.69
N ARG A 46 15.93 -46.70 -43.76
CA ARG A 46 15.05 -45.79 -43.02
C ARG A 46 15.23 -45.85 -41.50
N LEU A 47 15.41 -47.05 -40.95
CA LEU A 47 15.65 -47.25 -39.51
C LEU A 47 17.03 -46.73 -39.10
N ASN A 48 18.06 -46.90 -39.93
CA ASN A 48 19.40 -46.34 -39.67
C ASN A 48 19.42 -44.80 -39.78
N GLU A 49 18.71 -44.22 -40.75
CA GLU A 49 18.51 -42.77 -40.85
C GLU A 49 17.84 -42.21 -39.59
N ARG A 50 16.67 -42.78 -39.23
CA ARG A 50 15.92 -42.35 -38.05
C ARG A 50 16.65 -42.56 -36.72
N LEU A 51 17.45 -43.63 -36.60
CA LEU A 51 18.31 -43.86 -35.45
C LEU A 51 19.37 -42.76 -35.33
N ARG A 52 20.05 -42.44 -36.43
CA ARG A 52 21.04 -41.36 -36.49
C ARG A 52 20.46 -39.99 -36.15
N ASP A 53 19.28 -39.66 -36.66
CA ASP A 53 18.58 -38.42 -36.31
C ASP A 53 18.28 -38.37 -34.79
N THR A 54 17.80 -39.49 -34.23
CA THR A 54 17.51 -39.60 -32.79
C THR A 54 18.77 -39.51 -31.92
N GLU A 55 19.93 -39.99 -32.40
CA GLU A 55 21.22 -39.84 -31.72
C GLU A 55 21.68 -38.38 -31.68
N LEU A 56 21.50 -37.62 -32.76
CA LEU A 56 21.80 -36.20 -32.83
C LEU A 56 20.90 -35.36 -31.90
N ASP A 57 19.59 -35.62 -31.92
CA ASP A 57 18.62 -35.01 -30.99
C ASP A 57 18.99 -35.29 -29.52
N LEU A 58 19.45 -36.51 -29.21
CA LEU A 58 19.87 -36.91 -27.87
C LEU A 58 21.18 -36.22 -27.43
N GLU A 59 22.11 -35.98 -28.34
CA GLU A 59 23.35 -35.24 -28.07
C GLU A 59 23.08 -33.76 -27.78
N ASP A 60 22.24 -33.09 -28.59
CA ASP A 60 21.84 -31.70 -28.32
C ASP A 60 21.04 -31.57 -27.02
N ALA A 61 20.03 -32.43 -26.80
CA ALA A 61 19.25 -32.44 -25.57
C ALA A 61 20.10 -32.75 -24.33
N THR A 62 21.17 -33.53 -24.47
CA THR A 62 22.13 -33.77 -23.37
C THR A 62 23.06 -32.59 -23.13
N THR A 63 23.50 -31.91 -24.20
CA THR A 63 24.40 -30.76 -24.14
C THR A 63 23.71 -29.52 -23.58
N SER A 64 22.54 -29.17 -24.13
CA SER A 64 21.70 -28.07 -23.64
C SER A 64 21.28 -28.28 -22.17
N ARG A 65 20.91 -29.51 -21.76
CA ARG A 65 20.63 -29.83 -20.35
C ARG A 65 21.84 -29.59 -19.44
N ARG A 66 23.06 -29.97 -19.87
CA ARG A 66 24.30 -29.73 -19.11
C ARG A 66 24.61 -28.25 -18.97
N GLU A 67 24.46 -27.46 -20.04
CA GLU A 67 24.66 -26.01 -20.00
C GLU A 67 23.64 -25.33 -19.07
N LEU A 68 22.36 -25.69 -19.17
CA LEU A 68 21.30 -25.18 -18.29
C LEU A 68 21.57 -25.52 -16.82
N GLN A 69 22.03 -26.74 -16.51
CA GLN A 69 22.42 -27.13 -15.16
C GLN A 69 23.58 -26.28 -14.61
N GLN A 70 24.61 -26.01 -15.42
CA GLN A 70 25.72 -25.12 -15.03
C GLN A 70 25.26 -23.67 -14.84
N ARG A 71 24.34 -23.18 -15.68
CA ARG A 71 23.78 -21.82 -15.57
C ARG A 71 22.88 -21.67 -14.34
N ILE A 72 22.10 -22.69 -13.99
CA ILE A 72 21.33 -22.76 -12.75
C ILE A 72 22.28 -22.69 -11.54
N GLN A 73 23.27 -23.57 -11.44
CA GLN A 73 24.23 -23.59 -10.32
C GLN A 73 24.98 -22.24 -10.16
N LYS A 74 25.34 -21.60 -11.27
CA LYS A 74 25.95 -20.28 -11.28
C LYS A 74 25.00 -19.20 -10.72
N TYR A 75 23.73 -19.19 -11.13
CA TYR A 75 22.75 -18.24 -10.63
C TYR A 75 22.34 -18.52 -9.18
N GLU A 76 22.22 -19.77 -8.75
CA GLU A 76 22.00 -20.16 -7.35
C GLU A 76 23.14 -19.63 -6.46
N SER A 77 24.39 -19.86 -6.87
CA SER A 77 25.58 -19.34 -6.17
C SER A 77 25.59 -17.80 -6.11
N GLN A 78 25.20 -17.14 -7.20
CA GLN A 78 25.13 -15.67 -7.26
C GLN A 78 24.00 -15.12 -6.37
N ILE A 79 22.83 -15.76 -6.36
CA ILE A 79 21.70 -15.41 -5.48
C ILE A 79 22.09 -15.60 -4.02
N GLN A 80 22.72 -16.73 -3.66
CA GLN A 80 23.20 -16.96 -2.29
C GLN A 80 24.21 -15.90 -1.86
N TYR A 81 25.17 -15.53 -2.72
CA TYR A 81 26.10 -14.45 -2.45
C TYR A 81 25.39 -13.10 -2.22
N MET A 82 24.44 -12.73 -3.09
CA MET A 82 23.68 -11.48 -2.96
C MET A 82 22.79 -11.46 -1.72
N THR A 83 22.17 -12.59 -1.35
CA THR A 83 21.38 -12.73 -0.11
C THR A 83 22.26 -12.55 1.13
N ASN A 84 23.42 -13.22 1.19
CA ASN A 84 24.34 -13.10 2.32
C ASN A 84 24.90 -11.67 2.46
N GLN A 85 25.18 -10.98 1.35
CA GLN A 85 25.56 -9.57 1.36
C GLN A 85 24.42 -8.67 1.86
N ASN A 86 23.19 -8.87 1.36
CA ASN A 86 22.03 -8.09 1.78
C ASN A 86 21.69 -8.27 3.27
N ASP A 87 21.82 -9.49 3.81
CA ASP A 87 21.65 -9.74 5.24
C ASP A 87 22.74 -9.02 6.06
N ALA A 88 24.01 -9.08 5.64
CA ALA A 88 25.08 -8.34 6.28
C ALA A 88 24.87 -6.81 6.27
N TYR A 89 24.25 -6.25 5.23
CA TYR A 89 23.85 -4.84 5.21
C TYR A 89 22.65 -4.54 6.14
N GLN A 90 21.65 -5.43 6.21
CA GLN A 90 20.47 -5.28 7.09
C GLN A 90 20.77 -5.53 8.58
N ASN A 91 21.82 -6.29 8.87
CA ASN A 91 22.30 -6.59 10.22
C ASN A 91 23.51 -5.73 10.66
N ARG A 92 23.96 -4.79 9.81
CA ARG A 92 24.97 -3.79 10.20
C ARG A 92 24.43 -2.82 11.24
N ASN A 93 25.23 -2.54 12.28
CA ASN A 93 24.89 -1.64 13.39
C ASN A 93 23.48 -1.86 13.98
N PRO A 94 23.14 -3.09 14.41
CA PRO A 94 21.80 -3.40 14.90
C PRO A 94 21.59 -2.72 16.26
N TYR A 95 20.36 -2.28 16.54
CA TYR A 95 20.08 -1.52 17.77
C TYR A 95 18.70 -1.80 18.36
N VAL A 96 18.58 -1.52 19.65
CA VAL A 96 17.31 -1.46 20.40
C VAL A 96 17.00 0.00 20.71
N LEU A 97 15.78 0.43 20.43
CA LEU A 97 15.31 1.78 20.69
C LEU A 97 14.42 1.81 21.94
N ILE A 98 14.61 2.80 22.79
CA ILE A 98 13.75 3.08 23.95
C ILE A 98 13.18 4.49 23.76
N LEU A 99 11.86 4.63 23.73
CA LEU A 99 11.16 5.92 23.67
C LEU A 99 10.30 6.05 24.92
N ILE A 100 10.62 7.01 25.79
CA ILE A 100 9.90 7.22 27.06
C ILE A 100 9.13 8.53 26.97
N ASP A 101 7.84 8.48 27.29
CA ASP A 101 7.06 9.67 27.59
C ASP A 101 7.38 10.10 29.03
N GLY A 102 8.27 11.08 29.16
CA GLY A 102 8.81 11.49 30.44
C GLY A 102 7.83 12.28 31.31
N ASP A 103 6.71 12.76 30.75
CA ASP A 103 5.62 13.37 31.53
C ASP A 103 4.75 12.28 32.21
N GLY A 104 4.83 11.02 31.75
CA GLY A 104 4.04 9.89 32.25
C GLY A 104 4.81 8.76 32.95
N LEU A 105 6.03 8.43 32.48
CA LEU A 105 6.91 7.41 33.07
C LEU A 105 8.16 8.09 33.67
N LEU A 106 8.10 8.34 34.98
CA LEU A 106 9.11 9.10 35.71
C LEU A 106 10.20 8.21 36.31
N PHE A 107 11.46 8.67 36.28
CA PHE A 107 12.55 8.05 37.02
C PHE A 107 12.38 8.22 38.53
N GLU A 108 12.98 7.31 39.30
CA GLU A 108 12.88 7.34 40.76
C GLU A 108 13.42 8.62 41.41
N GLU A 109 12.77 9.03 42.50
CA GLU A 109 12.97 10.34 43.12
C GLU A 109 14.40 10.55 43.61
N HIS A 110 15.01 9.47 44.13
CA HIS A 110 16.39 9.48 44.62
C HIS A 110 17.43 9.62 43.50
N LEU A 111 17.09 9.30 42.24
CA LEU A 111 17.92 9.57 41.07
C LEU A 111 17.78 11.02 40.64
N ILE A 112 16.57 11.59 40.70
CA ILE A 112 16.34 12.97 40.26
C ILE A 112 16.93 13.99 41.27
N LYS A 113 16.86 13.70 42.58
CA LYS A 113 17.51 14.51 43.63
C LYS A 113 19.05 14.51 43.55
N ASP A 114 19.65 13.50 42.92
CA ASP A 114 21.10 13.37 42.69
C ASP A 114 21.58 14.10 41.41
N ARG A 115 20.71 14.94 40.81
CA ARG A 115 21.02 15.88 39.72
C ARG A 115 21.79 15.22 38.56
N VAL A 116 22.93 15.79 38.17
CA VAL A 116 23.76 15.35 37.03
C VAL A 116 24.25 13.90 37.19
N GLU A 117 24.72 13.52 38.38
CA GLU A 117 25.21 12.16 38.63
C GLU A 117 24.06 11.16 38.71
N GLY A 118 22.92 11.57 39.29
CA GLY A 118 21.67 10.83 39.24
C GLY A 118 21.15 10.57 37.83
N GLY A 119 21.23 11.57 36.94
CA GLY A 119 20.91 11.43 35.52
C GLY A 119 21.81 10.41 34.82
N LYS A 120 23.12 10.46 35.06
CA LYS A 120 24.08 9.46 34.55
C LYS A 120 23.79 8.06 35.07
N ARG A 121 23.53 7.93 36.38
CA ARG A 121 23.14 6.66 37.02
C ARG A 121 21.86 6.09 36.42
N ALA A 122 20.84 6.92 36.19
CA ALA A 122 19.59 6.51 35.55
C ALA A 122 19.81 6.00 34.11
N ALA A 123 20.66 6.67 33.32
CA ALA A 123 21.01 6.23 31.97
C ALA A 123 21.76 4.86 31.97
N TYR A 124 22.75 4.68 32.86
CA TYR A 124 23.45 3.40 32.98
C TYR A 124 22.55 2.28 33.51
N ALA A 125 21.67 2.56 34.47
CA ALA A 125 20.70 1.60 34.99
C ALA A 125 19.67 1.18 33.94
N LEU A 126 19.12 2.12 33.16
CA LEU A 126 18.24 1.83 32.02
C LEU A 126 18.96 0.97 30.97
N ARG A 127 20.22 1.30 30.62
CA ARG A 127 21.02 0.47 29.71
C ARG A 127 21.21 -0.95 30.26
N ALA A 128 21.50 -1.10 31.55
CA ALA A 128 21.71 -2.40 32.18
C ALA A 128 20.42 -3.25 32.24
N ALA A 129 19.28 -2.64 32.55
CA ALA A 129 17.97 -3.31 32.53
C ALA A 129 17.61 -3.81 31.12
N VAL A 130 17.82 -2.97 30.10
CA VAL A 130 17.53 -3.31 28.70
C VAL A 130 18.52 -4.36 28.18
N ALA A 131 19.80 -4.28 28.52
CA ALA A 131 20.77 -5.32 28.18
C ALA A 131 20.41 -6.68 28.80
N LYS A 132 19.92 -6.69 30.05
CA LYS A 132 19.42 -7.90 30.72
C LYS A 132 18.16 -8.47 30.03
N HIS A 133 17.25 -7.60 29.58
CA HIS A 133 16.03 -8.01 28.86
C HIS A 133 16.36 -8.64 27.49
N VAL A 134 17.29 -8.04 26.75
CA VAL A 134 17.74 -8.47 25.41
C VAL A 134 18.62 -9.74 25.45
N GLY A 135 19.17 -10.08 26.62
CA GLY A 135 19.93 -11.31 26.84
C GLY A 135 21.29 -11.32 26.12
N GLU A 136 21.71 -12.49 25.65
CA GLU A 136 23.04 -12.72 25.06
C GLU A 136 23.36 -11.79 23.88
N ARG A 137 22.33 -11.37 23.14
CA ARG A 137 22.44 -10.47 21.97
C ARG A 137 22.84 -9.03 22.35
N ALA A 138 22.76 -8.66 23.63
CA ALA A 138 23.05 -7.30 24.09
C ALA A 138 24.53 -6.87 23.94
N GLY A 139 25.44 -7.81 23.65
CA GLY A 139 26.83 -7.49 23.30
C GLY A 139 27.01 -6.97 21.86
N GLU A 140 26.09 -7.31 20.95
CA GLU A 140 26.15 -6.95 19.53
C GLU A 140 25.28 -5.74 19.18
N LEU A 141 24.38 -5.36 20.09
CA LEU A 141 23.34 -4.36 19.90
C LEU A 141 23.71 -3.03 20.57
N GLU A 142 23.64 -1.93 19.84
CA GLU A 142 23.64 -0.61 20.47
C GLU A 142 22.28 -0.34 21.12
N ILE A 143 22.29 0.24 22.31
CA ILE A 143 21.07 0.65 23.03
C ILE A 143 20.93 2.16 22.88
N VAL A 144 19.82 2.60 22.27
CA VAL A 144 19.48 4.00 22.02
C VAL A 144 18.27 4.38 22.87
N ALA A 145 18.36 5.44 23.67
CA ALA A 145 17.27 5.89 24.52
C ALA A 145 16.90 7.34 24.24
N ARG A 146 15.61 7.65 24.19
CA ARG A 146 15.10 9.02 24.10
C ARG A 146 13.97 9.21 25.10
N VAL A 147 14.16 10.12 26.05
CA VAL A 147 13.09 10.58 26.95
C VAL A 147 12.53 11.87 26.37
N VAL A 148 11.23 11.94 26.18
CA VAL A 148 10.55 13.10 25.58
C VAL A 148 9.57 13.67 26.60
N ALA A 149 9.73 14.94 26.98
CA ALA A 149 8.87 15.59 27.97
C ALA A 149 8.87 17.12 27.80
N ASN A 150 7.92 17.81 28.41
CA ASN A 150 7.98 19.25 28.63
C ASN A 150 8.82 19.54 29.88
N VAL A 151 10.14 19.65 29.75
CA VAL A 151 11.08 19.70 30.90
C VAL A 151 10.77 20.87 31.84
N THR A 152 10.34 22.01 31.28
CA THR A 152 9.96 23.20 32.06
C THR A 152 8.57 23.08 32.72
N GLY A 153 7.65 22.28 32.15
CA GLY A 153 6.36 21.96 32.76
C GLY A 153 6.50 20.94 33.89
N LEU A 154 7.20 19.83 33.59
CA LEU A 154 7.45 18.73 34.50
C LEU A 154 8.25 19.17 35.74
N GLY A 155 9.33 19.93 35.57
CA GLY A 155 10.09 20.47 36.71
C GLY A 155 9.22 21.27 37.69
N LYS A 156 8.23 22.03 37.20
CA LYS A 156 7.25 22.75 38.03
C LYS A 156 6.17 21.85 38.65
N ALA A 157 5.92 20.67 38.11
CA ALA A 157 5.07 19.67 38.74
C ALA A 157 5.83 18.93 39.86
N MET A 158 7.09 18.57 39.62
CA MET A 158 7.94 17.87 40.61
C MET A 158 8.23 18.72 41.85
N VAL A 159 8.39 20.05 41.72
CA VAL A 159 8.48 20.97 42.87
C VAL A 159 7.20 20.95 43.72
N ARG A 160 6.00 20.88 43.11
CA ARG A 160 4.71 20.84 43.83
C ARG A 160 4.43 19.48 44.50
N ASP A 161 5.03 18.42 43.98
CA ASP A 161 5.06 17.08 44.58
C ASP A 161 6.07 16.95 45.74
N LEU A 162 6.98 17.93 45.90
CA LEU A 162 8.16 17.89 46.76
C LEU A 162 9.19 16.80 46.37
N SER A 163 9.12 16.36 45.10
CA SER A 163 10.08 15.46 44.46
C SER A 163 11.43 16.10 44.18
N VAL A 164 11.50 17.43 44.09
CA VAL A 164 12.73 18.23 43.95
C VAL A 164 12.54 19.57 44.65
N ASP A 165 13.62 20.16 45.16
CA ASP A 165 13.57 21.45 45.87
C ASP A 165 13.41 22.63 44.89
N THR A 166 13.94 22.49 43.67
CA THR A 166 13.91 23.51 42.62
C THR A 166 13.63 22.88 41.24
N SER A 167 13.11 23.69 40.31
CA SER A 167 13.00 23.27 38.91
C SER A 167 14.36 23.17 38.19
N ASN A 168 15.49 23.47 38.85
CA ASN A 168 16.80 23.27 38.25
C ASN A 168 17.37 21.87 38.53
N ASP A 169 17.05 21.26 39.68
CA ASP A 169 17.49 19.89 40.01
C ASP A 169 17.10 18.90 38.90
N PHE A 170 15.86 19.01 38.41
CA PHE A 170 15.38 18.21 37.29
C PHE A 170 16.08 18.53 35.96
N LYS A 171 16.48 19.79 35.70
CA LYS A 171 17.26 20.15 34.49
C LYS A 171 18.68 19.61 34.56
N ASP A 172 19.30 19.66 35.74
CA ASP A 172 20.62 19.09 35.96
C ASP A 172 20.58 17.55 35.77
N PHE A 173 19.48 16.90 36.18
CA PHE A 173 19.20 15.50 35.88
C PHE A 173 19.03 15.21 34.37
N THR A 174 18.26 16.00 33.62
CA THR A 174 18.10 15.78 32.16
C THR A 174 19.40 16.00 31.39
N LEU A 175 20.23 16.97 31.82
CA LEU A 175 21.59 17.16 31.31
C LEU A 175 22.48 15.96 31.64
N GLY A 176 22.46 15.47 32.88
CA GLY A 176 23.23 14.29 33.30
C GLY A 176 22.88 13.02 32.52
N PHE A 177 21.60 12.76 32.29
CA PHE A 177 21.12 11.65 31.47
C PHE A 177 21.65 11.73 30.03
N THR A 178 21.57 12.92 29.42
CA THR A 178 22.04 13.17 28.05
C THR A 178 23.56 13.08 27.91
N GLN A 179 24.30 13.46 28.95
CA GLN A 179 25.77 13.41 28.97
C GLN A 179 26.33 11.98 29.20
N ALA A 180 25.51 11.03 29.64
CA ALA A 180 25.97 9.71 30.07
C ALA A 180 26.49 8.81 28.92
N LYS A 181 25.88 8.94 27.73
CA LYS A 181 26.18 8.13 26.55
C LYS A 181 25.64 8.83 25.29
N ALA A 182 26.41 8.85 24.21
CA ALA A 182 26.08 9.57 22.96
C ALA A 182 24.86 9.06 22.16
N SER A 183 24.14 8.07 22.69
CA SER A 183 22.91 7.49 22.15
C SER A 183 21.74 7.59 23.14
N PHE A 184 21.90 8.38 24.22
CA PHE A 184 20.89 8.65 25.23
C PHE A 184 20.54 10.14 25.19
N ASP A 185 19.32 10.48 24.74
CA ASP A 185 18.82 11.85 24.61
C ASP A 185 17.75 12.15 25.67
N PHE A 186 17.80 13.31 26.33
CA PHE A 186 16.64 13.90 27.01
C PHE A 186 16.13 15.12 26.22
N ILE A 187 14.92 15.02 25.69
CA ILE A 187 14.38 15.91 24.66
C ILE A 187 13.27 16.78 25.25
N ASP A 188 13.57 18.05 25.51
CA ASP A 188 12.53 19.05 25.82
C ASP A 188 11.71 19.35 24.55
N VAL A 189 10.39 19.17 24.61
CA VAL A 189 9.45 19.60 23.57
C VAL A 189 8.74 20.91 23.90
N GLY A 190 9.01 21.48 25.08
CA GLY A 190 8.43 22.74 25.54
C GLY A 190 6.92 22.68 25.73
N TYR A 191 6.27 23.85 25.65
CA TYR A 191 4.84 23.98 25.96
C TYR A 191 3.94 23.65 24.76
N GLY A 192 3.09 22.64 24.92
CA GLY A 192 1.98 22.33 24.04
C GLY A 192 1.35 20.98 24.40
N LYS A 193 0.06 20.79 24.11
CA LYS A 193 -0.55 19.46 24.16
C LYS A 193 0.00 18.59 23.04
N GLU A 194 0.01 17.27 23.26
CA GLU A 194 0.26 16.24 22.24
C GLU A 194 1.67 16.30 21.58
N ARG A 195 2.59 17.12 22.12
CA ARG A 195 3.93 17.37 21.56
C ARG A 195 4.90 16.21 21.79
N ALA A 196 4.82 15.56 22.95
CA ALA A 196 5.67 14.41 23.28
C ALA A 196 5.17 13.18 22.51
N ASP A 197 3.89 12.89 22.63
CA ASP A 197 3.20 11.77 22.02
C ASP A 197 3.21 11.81 20.50
N SER A 198 3.03 12.97 19.83
CA SER A 198 3.26 13.08 18.37
C SER A 198 4.70 12.71 17.99
N LYS A 199 5.71 13.19 18.74
CA LYS A 199 7.11 12.84 18.48
C LYS A 199 7.37 11.35 18.70
N ILE A 200 6.84 10.75 19.78
CA ILE A 200 7.00 9.32 20.09
C ILE A 200 6.32 8.46 19.01
N LYS A 201 5.09 8.78 18.61
CA LYS A 201 4.31 8.06 17.60
C LYS A 201 5.04 8.04 16.25
N GLU A 202 5.45 9.20 15.71
CA GLU A 202 6.17 9.23 14.43
C GLU A 202 7.58 8.63 14.49
N THR A 203 8.31 8.82 15.60
CA THR A 203 9.63 8.19 15.79
C THR A 203 9.50 6.68 15.80
N THR A 204 8.48 6.14 16.47
CA THR A 204 8.19 4.70 16.49
C THR A 204 7.90 4.17 15.08
N ARG A 205 7.02 4.82 14.31
CA ARG A 205 6.71 4.39 12.93
C ARG A 205 7.97 4.33 12.04
N TRP A 206 8.84 5.34 12.11
CA TRP A 206 10.08 5.36 11.34
C TRP A 206 11.03 4.22 11.75
N HIS A 207 11.28 4.05 13.05
CA HIS A 207 12.22 3.03 13.51
C HIS A 207 11.67 1.61 13.36
N LEU A 208 10.34 1.40 13.38
CA LEU A 208 9.72 0.08 13.13
C LEU A 208 9.95 -0.39 11.68
N GLN A 209 9.95 0.53 10.71
CA GLN A 209 10.26 0.24 9.30
C GLN A 209 11.77 -0.03 9.06
N ASN A 210 12.64 0.23 10.03
CA ASN A 210 14.08 0.07 9.88
C ASN A 210 14.53 -1.35 10.31
N HIS A 211 15.11 -2.12 9.37
CA HIS A 211 15.61 -3.48 9.61
C HIS A 211 16.76 -3.56 10.65
N ASN A 212 17.54 -2.48 10.84
CA ASN A 212 18.57 -2.44 11.88
C ASN A 212 17.95 -2.33 13.29
N CYS A 213 16.73 -1.81 13.42
CA CYS A 213 16.00 -1.74 14.69
C CYS A 213 15.43 -3.12 15.05
N LYS A 214 16.04 -3.80 16.02
CA LYS A 214 15.65 -5.16 16.40
C LYS A 214 14.51 -5.20 17.43
N GLN A 215 14.39 -4.18 18.28
CA GLN A 215 13.29 -4.05 19.24
C GLN A 215 13.04 -2.56 19.56
N ILE A 216 11.78 -2.20 19.88
CA ILE A 216 11.36 -0.89 20.36
C ILE A 216 10.64 -1.04 21.70
N LEU A 217 11.10 -0.28 22.70
CA LEU A 217 10.58 -0.27 24.06
C LEU A 217 9.91 1.09 24.34
N LEU A 218 8.62 1.09 24.65
CA LEU A 218 7.78 2.28 24.72
C LEU A 218 7.34 2.58 26.17
N GLY A 219 7.91 3.61 26.78
CA GLY A 219 7.51 4.13 28.08
C GLY A 219 6.23 4.95 28.03
N ILE A 220 5.13 4.32 27.59
CA ILE A 220 3.84 4.96 27.28
C ILE A 220 2.66 4.32 28.04
N SER A 221 2.91 3.44 29.02
CA SER A 221 1.90 2.68 29.78
C SER A 221 0.81 3.52 30.46
N HIS A 222 0.99 4.83 30.48
CA HIS A 222 0.30 5.79 31.32
C HIS A 222 -0.95 6.45 30.70
N ASP A 223 -1.09 6.44 29.37
CA ASP A 223 -2.13 7.18 28.64
C ASP A 223 -2.82 6.30 27.59
N ALA A 224 -4.15 6.29 27.64
CA ALA A 224 -5.01 5.58 26.67
C ALA A 224 -4.99 6.20 25.27
N GLY A 225 -4.57 7.47 25.13
CA GLY A 225 -4.36 8.15 23.84
C GLY A 225 -3.27 7.52 22.95
N TYR A 226 -2.55 6.51 23.44
CA TYR A 226 -1.66 5.67 22.63
C TYR A 226 -2.33 4.37 22.10
N ALA A 227 -3.48 3.92 22.62
CA ALA A 227 -4.08 2.64 22.22
C ALA A 227 -4.40 2.56 20.71
N PRO A 228 -5.07 3.54 20.07
CA PRO A 228 -5.38 3.48 18.64
C PRO A 228 -4.13 3.52 17.74
N PHE A 229 -3.02 4.03 18.28
CA PHE A 229 -1.72 4.01 17.61
C PHE A 229 -1.02 2.64 17.74
N LEU A 230 -1.17 1.94 18.87
CA LEU A 230 -0.74 0.56 18.99
C LEU A 230 -1.54 -0.36 18.07
N ASP A 231 -2.87 -0.21 17.98
CA ASP A 231 -3.70 -0.97 17.04
C ASP A 231 -3.28 -0.77 15.57
N GLU A 232 -2.76 0.41 15.22
CA GLU A 232 -2.20 0.70 13.90
C GLU A 232 -0.88 -0.05 13.63
N ILE A 233 0.08 0.01 14.57
CA ILE A 233 1.44 -0.54 14.37
C ILE A 233 1.59 -2.03 14.74
N LEU A 234 0.66 -2.60 15.52
CA LEU A 234 0.68 -4.00 15.97
C LEU A 234 -0.25 -4.89 15.13
N THR A 235 -0.52 -4.50 13.87
CA THR A 235 -1.36 -5.26 12.94
C THR A 235 -0.75 -6.62 12.59
N ASP A 236 0.54 -6.66 12.27
CA ASP A 236 1.28 -7.90 11.99
C ASP A 236 2.00 -8.47 13.23
N GLU A 237 2.25 -9.78 13.23
CA GLU A 237 2.88 -10.46 14.37
C GLU A 237 4.37 -10.11 14.55
N ALA A 238 5.11 -9.84 13.46
CA ALA A 238 6.53 -9.52 13.55
C ALA A 238 6.75 -8.13 14.16
N SER A 239 5.88 -7.16 13.86
CA SER A 239 5.84 -5.87 14.56
C SER A 239 5.44 -6.05 16.03
N ARG A 240 4.48 -6.92 16.33
CA ARG A 240 4.07 -7.21 17.73
C ARG A 240 5.18 -7.85 18.56
N GLN A 241 5.97 -8.76 17.99
CA GLN A 241 7.16 -9.32 18.64
C GLN A 241 8.30 -8.30 18.82
N ARG A 242 8.35 -7.23 18.00
CA ARG A 242 9.39 -6.19 18.04
C ARG A 242 9.05 -4.98 18.94
N VAL A 243 7.80 -4.81 19.36
CA VAL A 243 7.35 -3.69 20.20
C VAL A 243 6.98 -4.18 21.60
N SER A 244 7.36 -3.44 22.65
CA SER A 244 6.93 -3.73 24.02
C SER A 244 6.75 -2.44 24.82
N VAL A 245 5.75 -2.39 25.69
CA VAL A 245 5.46 -1.24 26.56
C VAL A 245 6.15 -1.42 27.92
N LEU A 246 6.84 -0.37 28.39
CA LEU A 246 7.48 -0.36 29.71
C LEU A 246 6.48 0.05 30.80
N GLU A 247 6.26 -0.82 31.77
CA GLU A 247 5.37 -0.59 32.91
C GLU A 247 6.16 -0.10 34.14
N GLY A 248 6.03 1.20 34.46
CA GLY A 248 6.48 1.77 35.74
C GLY A 248 5.36 1.74 36.78
N TYR A 249 4.19 2.30 36.43
CA TYR A 249 2.92 2.09 37.13
C TYR A 249 1.97 1.26 36.24
N PRO A 250 0.98 0.55 36.82
CA PRO A 250 0.12 -0.39 36.09
C PRO A 250 -0.46 0.17 34.79
N THR A 251 -0.14 -0.48 33.67
CA THR A 251 -0.54 -0.08 32.32
C THR A 251 -2.04 0.02 32.20
N VAL A 252 -2.53 1.10 31.59
CA VAL A 252 -3.97 1.36 31.41
C VAL A 252 -4.65 0.25 30.60
N ARG A 253 -5.96 0.06 30.81
CA ARG A 253 -6.71 -1.09 30.30
C ARG A 253 -6.73 -1.11 28.77
N GLU A 254 -6.88 0.06 28.17
CA GLU A 254 -6.98 0.28 26.73
C GLU A 254 -5.69 -0.18 26.02
N LEU A 255 -4.52 0.03 26.63
CA LEU A 255 -3.24 -0.47 26.12
C LEU A 255 -3.07 -1.99 26.31
N LYS A 256 -3.70 -2.58 27.33
CA LYS A 256 -3.72 -4.05 27.53
C LYS A 256 -4.62 -4.74 26.51
N GLU A 257 -5.71 -4.10 26.09
CA GLU A 257 -6.64 -4.64 25.09
C GLU A 257 -6.06 -4.70 23.67
N THR A 258 -5.00 -3.95 23.36
CA THR A 258 -4.25 -4.07 22.08
C THR A 258 -3.34 -5.30 22.01
N ASN A 259 -3.23 -6.08 23.09
CA ASN A 259 -2.37 -7.27 23.22
C ASN A 259 -0.88 -7.00 22.94
N VAL A 260 -0.39 -5.80 23.27
CA VAL A 260 1.04 -5.47 23.25
C VAL A 260 1.80 -6.23 24.34
N ASN A 261 3.06 -6.60 24.08
CA ASN A 261 3.96 -7.12 25.11
C ASN A 261 4.20 -6.04 26.18
N ILE A 262 4.09 -6.39 27.47
CA ILE A 262 4.29 -5.46 28.58
C ILE A 262 5.46 -5.94 29.43
N GLU A 263 6.47 -5.09 29.56
CA GLU A 263 7.73 -5.38 30.24
C GLU A 263 7.89 -4.50 31.48
N ARG A 264 8.33 -5.11 32.59
CA ARG A 264 8.53 -4.41 33.86
C ARG A 264 9.96 -4.55 34.34
N PHE A 265 10.69 -3.43 34.32
CA PHE A 265 12.06 -3.36 34.84
C PHE A 265 12.09 -3.25 36.37
N SER A 266 13.30 -3.28 36.92
CA SER A 266 13.57 -3.16 38.35
C SER A 266 12.85 -1.95 38.98
N SER A 267 12.33 -2.15 40.19
CA SER A 267 11.55 -1.16 40.95
C SER A 267 12.36 0.01 41.52
N ASP A 268 13.64 0.13 41.18
CA ASP A 268 14.55 1.22 41.56
C ASP A 268 14.75 2.25 40.42
N LEU A 269 14.31 1.96 39.20
CA LEU A 269 14.51 2.81 38.03
C LEU A 269 13.36 3.80 37.78
N PHE A 270 12.11 3.34 37.91
CA PHE A 270 10.91 4.12 37.58
C PHE A 270 9.90 4.17 38.74
N ARG A 271 9.28 5.34 38.95
CA ARG A 271 8.26 5.55 39.99
C ARG A 271 6.99 4.76 39.68
N GLN A 272 6.47 4.10 40.71
CA GLN A 272 5.21 3.34 40.65
C GLN A 272 3.98 4.22 40.96
N ASN A 273 4.19 5.48 41.34
CA ASN A 273 3.15 6.43 41.74
C ASN A 273 3.20 7.70 40.86
N LYS A 274 2.04 8.32 40.63
CA LYS A 274 1.93 9.62 39.96
C LYS A 274 2.33 10.77 40.90
N LEU A 275 2.74 11.90 40.32
CA LEU A 275 2.91 13.16 41.05
C LEU A 275 1.58 13.59 41.67
N VAL A 276 1.62 14.06 42.92
CA VAL A 276 0.48 14.60 43.67
C VAL A 276 0.79 16.06 44.00
N ASP A 277 -0.16 16.98 43.83
CA ASP A 277 0.07 18.36 44.30
C ASP A 277 -0.07 18.41 45.83
N ARG A 278 1.07 18.50 46.53
CA ARG A 278 1.11 18.50 48.01
C ARG A 278 1.05 19.90 48.59
N SER A 279 1.17 20.94 47.75
CA SER A 279 1.27 22.35 48.14
C SER A 279 0.05 22.88 48.90
N THR A 280 -1.12 22.24 48.79
CA THR A 280 -2.37 22.62 49.46
C THR A 280 -2.56 21.97 50.83
N THR A 281 -1.71 21.02 51.23
CA THR A 281 -1.91 20.24 52.47
C THR A 281 -1.52 20.97 53.77
N ILE A 282 -0.77 22.08 53.68
CA ILE A 282 -0.42 22.92 54.84
C ILE A 282 -1.55 23.94 55.13
N SER A 283 -2.72 23.42 55.47
CA SER A 283 -3.83 24.23 56.00
C SER A 283 -3.73 24.31 57.53
N LEU A 284 -3.24 25.45 58.04
CA LEU A 284 -3.15 25.73 59.48
C LEU A 284 -4.54 25.64 60.16
N PRO A 285 -4.65 25.05 61.37
CA PRO A 285 -5.93 24.92 62.06
C PRO A 285 -6.45 26.29 62.51
N LYS A 286 -7.54 26.75 61.90
CA LYS A 286 -8.25 27.96 62.27
C LYS A 286 -8.99 27.73 63.61
N PRO A 287 -8.84 28.59 64.64
CA PRO A 287 -9.49 28.38 65.93
C PRO A 287 -11.02 28.49 65.79
N ALA A 288 -11.73 27.61 66.49
CA ALA A 288 -13.18 27.63 66.55
C ALA A 288 -13.68 28.78 67.45
N VAL A 289 -14.77 29.42 67.03
CA VAL A 289 -15.53 30.38 67.85
C VAL A 289 -16.99 29.91 67.87
N MET A 290 -17.62 29.98 69.04
CA MET A 290 -18.87 29.28 69.34
C MET A 290 -20.11 30.05 68.86
N ASN A 291 -21.17 29.31 68.49
CA ASN A 291 -22.52 29.85 68.40
C ASN A 291 -23.02 30.32 69.79
N PRO A 292 -24.02 31.22 69.81
CA PRO A 292 -25.30 30.79 70.34
C PRO A 292 -26.47 30.98 69.36
N ALA A 293 -27.62 30.42 69.71
CA ALA A 293 -28.90 30.50 69.00
C ALA A 293 -30.01 30.80 70.02
N PRO A 294 -31.31 30.70 69.68
CA PRO A 294 -32.03 31.40 68.61
C PRO A 294 -33.13 32.33 69.19
N GLY A 295 -33.72 33.20 68.36
CA GLY A 295 -34.89 33.99 68.75
C GLY A 295 -35.76 34.39 67.55
N MET A 296 -37.07 34.20 67.66
CA MET A 296 -38.07 34.70 66.70
C MET A 296 -38.72 35.98 67.21
N LEU A 297 -39.12 36.89 66.31
CA LEU A 297 -40.50 37.38 66.13
C LEU A 297 -40.56 38.49 65.06
N THR A 298 -41.77 38.77 64.57
CA THR A 298 -42.12 39.77 63.53
C THR A 298 -43.25 40.69 64.08
N PRO A 299 -43.82 41.71 63.37
CA PRO A 299 -43.58 42.19 62.00
C PRO A 299 -43.59 43.74 61.78
N ALA A 300 -43.46 44.14 60.49
CA ALA A 300 -44.15 45.28 59.81
C ALA A 300 -43.59 46.73 59.79
N ALA A 301 -44.09 47.48 58.78
CA ALA A 301 -44.15 48.95 58.60
C ALA A 301 -42.95 49.77 58.06
N SER A 302 -42.65 49.61 56.76
CA SER A 302 -42.53 50.67 55.73
C SER A 302 -42.01 52.09 56.05
N ASN A 303 -40.92 52.53 55.39
CA ASN A 303 -41.00 53.44 54.21
C ASN A 303 -39.63 53.84 53.61
N ALA A 304 -39.63 54.17 52.30
CA ALA A 304 -38.59 54.92 51.55
C ALA A 304 -37.18 54.26 51.42
N SER A 305 -36.37 54.53 50.38
CA SER A 305 -36.58 55.29 49.12
C SER A 305 -35.71 54.77 47.96
N LEU A 306 -36.35 54.66 46.78
CA LEU A 306 -35.85 55.02 45.42
C LEU A 306 -34.39 54.76 45.02
N SER A 307 -34.20 53.99 43.95
CA SER A 307 -33.03 54.04 43.06
C SER A 307 -33.49 54.21 41.60
N PRO A 308 -33.06 55.25 40.86
CA PRO A 308 -33.44 55.46 39.46
C PRO A 308 -32.41 54.88 38.46
N PRO A 309 -32.85 54.31 37.31
CA PRO A 309 -31.97 53.91 36.20
C PRO A 309 -32.01 54.90 35.00
N LEU A 310 -30.97 54.89 34.16
CA LEU A 310 -30.89 55.53 32.82
C LEU A 310 -29.81 54.77 32.01
N ALA A 311 -30.12 54.10 30.88
CA ALA A 311 -30.19 54.58 29.48
C ALA A 311 -28.80 54.93 28.87
N SER A 312 -28.47 54.70 27.59
CA SER A 312 -29.20 54.40 26.33
C SER A 312 -28.42 53.34 25.50
N ALA A 313 -28.97 52.47 24.63
CA ALA A 313 -29.65 52.67 23.32
C ALA A 313 -28.78 53.38 22.25
N THR A 314 -28.82 53.03 20.95
CA THR A 314 -29.64 52.08 20.15
C THR A 314 -28.77 50.93 19.54
N THR A 315 -29.05 50.14 18.49
CA THR A 315 -30.12 49.92 17.45
C THR A 315 -30.03 48.43 17.01
N ALA A 316 -31.09 47.70 16.63
CA ALA A 316 -31.77 47.59 15.31
C ALA A 316 -30.84 47.24 14.11
N THR A 317 -31.11 46.29 13.20
CA THR A 317 -32.28 45.40 12.89
C THR A 317 -31.85 44.35 11.81
N THR A 318 -32.47 43.19 11.46
CA THR A 318 -33.65 42.36 11.88
C THR A 318 -33.48 40.90 11.36
N ALA A 319 -34.19 39.90 11.94
CA ALA A 319 -34.76 38.69 11.29
C ALA A 319 -33.84 37.60 10.65
N THR A 320 -34.13 36.29 10.50
CA THR A 320 -35.05 35.24 11.06
C THR A 320 -34.57 33.87 10.46
N THR A 321 -34.85 32.63 10.91
CA THR A 321 -35.77 32.02 11.91
C THR A 321 -35.28 30.60 12.33
N ALA A 322 -35.72 30.14 13.52
CA ALA A 322 -36.34 28.83 13.85
C ALA A 322 -36.03 27.55 13.01
N THR A 323 -35.46 26.45 13.55
CA THR A 323 -36.00 25.41 14.48
C THR A 323 -37.08 24.47 13.87
N THR A 324 -37.20 23.16 14.14
CA THR A 324 -36.63 22.28 15.20
C THR A 324 -36.66 20.76 14.84
N ALA A 325 -36.06 19.95 15.71
CA ALA A 325 -36.32 18.53 16.04
C ALA A 325 -37.80 18.06 16.06
N ALA A 326 -38.18 16.76 16.12
CA ALA A 326 -37.49 15.47 15.85
C ALA A 326 -38.50 14.27 15.90
N SER A 327 -38.01 13.07 15.57
CA SER A 327 -38.47 11.70 15.88
C SER A 327 -39.84 11.43 16.54
N ALA A 328 -40.66 10.61 15.88
CA ALA A 328 -41.63 9.67 16.49
C ALA A 328 -41.82 8.45 15.55
N SER A 329 -42.48 7.37 16.00
CA SER A 329 -42.40 6.04 15.37
C SER A 329 -43.74 5.32 15.14
N ALA A 330 -43.68 4.24 14.34
CA ALA A 330 -44.58 3.08 14.29
C ALA A 330 -45.96 3.16 13.59
N ALA A 331 -45.99 2.59 12.38
CA ALA A 331 -46.90 1.55 11.88
C ALA A 331 -48.42 1.55 12.19
N SER A 332 -49.24 1.43 11.12
CA SER A 332 -50.07 0.23 10.89
C SER A 332 -50.69 0.16 9.47
N SER A 333 -50.93 -1.07 9.00
CA SER A 333 -51.92 -1.53 8.00
C SER A 333 -51.93 -1.00 6.54
N SER A 334 -52.27 -1.92 5.64
CA SER A 334 -52.38 -1.76 4.17
C SER A 334 -53.83 -1.63 3.68
N SER A 335 -54.04 -1.00 2.51
CA SER A 335 -54.89 -1.57 1.42
C SER A 335 -54.90 -0.71 0.14
N TYR A 336 -55.75 -1.06 -0.83
CA TYR A 336 -55.55 -0.94 -2.28
C TYR A 336 -56.47 0.04 -3.05
N ALA A 337 -55.93 0.61 -4.13
CA ALA A 337 -56.54 0.93 -5.45
C ALA A 337 -57.74 1.90 -5.67
N ASN A 338 -57.54 2.81 -6.65
CA ASN A 338 -58.47 3.25 -7.73
C ASN A 338 -59.68 4.20 -7.43
N VAL A 339 -60.02 5.29 -8.17
CA VAL A 339 -60.15 5.66 -9.64
C VAL A 339 -61.61 5.47 -10.16
N MET A 340 -62.33 6.40 -10.84
CA MET A 340 -62.14 7.82 -11.27
C MET A 340 -63.48 8.49 -11.69
N ALA A 341 -63.60 9.83 -11.69
CA ALA A 341 -64.67 10.63 -12.35
C ALA A 341 -64.22 12.12 -12.54
N THR A 342 -64.51 12.90 -13.60
CA THR A 342 -65.26 12.77 -14.89
C THR A 342 -64.39 13.37 -16.04
N ALA A 343 -64.25 12.79 -17.25
CA ALA A 343 -65.20 12.73 -18.38
C ALA A 343 -65.73 14.12 -18.84
N SER A 344 -65.88 14.50 -20.13
CA SER A 344 -65.67 13.91 -21.49
C SER A 344 -65.91 15.02 -22.58
N PRO A 345 -66.00 14.82 -23.93
CA PRO A 345 -65.72 13.65 -24.80
C PRO A 345 -64.64 13.80 -25.96
N PRO A 346 -64.88 14.15 -27.28
CA PRO A 346 -64.26 13.40 -28.40
C PRO A 346 -63.65 14.28 -29.58
N PRO A 347 -63.39 13.86 -30.87
CA PRO A 347 -62.01 13.99 -31.43
C PRO A 347 -61.80 14.28 -32.96
N ARG A 348 -60.53 14.36 -33.42
CA ARG A 348 -60.05 13.92 -34.77
C ARG A 348 -58.50 13.85 -34.84
N MET A 349 -57.94 13.05 -35.76
CA MET A 349 -56.48 12.83 -35.95
C MET A 349 -56.00 13.26 -37.34
N VAL A 350 -54.74 13.72 -37.46
CA VAL A 350 -53.89 13.56 -38.67
C VAL A 350 -52.40 13.50 -38.26
N ILE A 351 -51.58 12.72 -38.96
CA ILE A 351 -50.10 12.70 -38.90
C ILE A 351 -49.58 12.84 -40.33
N PRO A 352 -48.61 13.76 -40.63
CA PRO A 352 -47.47 13.32 -41.44
C PRO A 352 -46.12 14.07 -41.25
N LEU A 353 -45.03 13.31 -41.42
CA LEU A 353 -43.72 13.70 -41.99
C LEU A 353 -42.80 14.72 -41.28
N ALA A 354 -41.52 14.63 -41.65
CA ALA A 354 -40.41 15.47 -41.17
C ALA A 354 -39.57 16.00 -42.36
N PRO A 355 -38.84 17.12 -42.20
CA PRO A 355 -37.79 17.53 -43.12
C PRO A 355 -36.37 17.46 -42.51
N LYS A 356 -35.44 16.92 -43.30
CA LYS A 356 -33.98 17.18 -43.26
C LYS A 356 -33.67 18.43 -44.12
N PRO A 357 -32.40 18.86 -44.31
CA PRO A 357 -31.25 18.98 -43.41
C PRO A 357 -30.66 20.42 -43.41
N ALA A 358 -29.54 20.66 -42.72
CA ALA A 358 -28.66 21.78 -43.03
C ALA A 358 -27.17 21.40 -42.89
N LYS A 359 -26.47 21.23 -44.03
CA LYS A 359 -24.99 21.19 -44.04
C LYS A 359 -24.45 22.62 -44.04
N LYS A 360 -23.37 22.89 -43.30
CA LYS A 360 -22.46 24.02 -43.59
C LYS A 360 -21.05 23.47 -43.79
N THR A 361 -20.60 23.44 -45.03
CA THR A 361 -19.24 23.09 -45.43
C THR A 361 -18.33 24.30 -45.31
N ALA A 362 -17.20 24.14 -44.63
CA ALA A 362 -16.04 25.03 -44.70
C ALA A 362 -14.85 24.24 -45.30
N PRO A 363 -13.87 24.90 -45.95
CA PRO A 363 -12.96 24.22 -46.88
C PRO A 363 -11.93 23.33 -46.16
N VAL A 364 -11.62 22.20 -46.80
CA VAL A 364 -10.54 21.28 -46.41
C VAL A 364 -9.23 21.77 -47.04
N PRO A 365 -8.19 22.10 -46.25
CA PRO A 365 -6.84 22.30 -46.78
C PRO A 365 -6.31 21.00 -47.40
N PRO A 366 -5.43 21.07 -48.43
CA PRO A 366 -4.93 19.87 -49.09
C PRO A 366 -4.24 18.93 -48.10
N ALA A 367 -4.57 17.64 -48.15
CA ALA A 367 -4.03 16.65 -47.25
C ALA A 367 -2.52 16.49 -47.45
N ALA A 368 -1.74 16.91 -46.44
CA ALA A 368 -0.37 16.44 -46.29
C ALA A 368 -0.36 14.90 -46.19
N PRO A 369 0.68 14.21 -46.67
CA PRO A 369 0.75 12.75 -46.57
C PRO A 369 0.62 12.32 -45.10
N ALA A 370 -0.28 11.38 -44.83
CA ALA A 370 -0.59 10.92 -43.48
C ALA A 370 0.66 10.27 -42.87
N TRP A 371 1.30 10.98 -41.94
CA TRP A 371 2.43 10.45 -41.20
C TRP A 371 2.00 9.22 -40.39
N SER A 372 2.63 8.08 -40.67
CA SER A 372 2.59 6.93 -39.79
C SER A 372 3.83 6.96 -38.88
N PRO A 373 3.69 6.79 -37.56
CA PRO A 373 4.82 6.67 -36.64
C PRO A 373 5.67 5.41 -36.86
N GLY A 374 5.10 4.34 -37.44
CA GLY A 374 5.78 3.06 -37.62
C GLY A 374 4.84 1.94 -38.09
N PRO A 375 5.22 0.66 -37.93
CA PRO A 375 4.44 -0.49 -38.40
C PRO A 375 3.08 -0.65 -37.72
N ARG A 376 2.99 -0.32 -36.43
CA ARG A 376 1.75 -0.38 -35.62
C ARG A 376 0.80 0.79 -35.90
N GLY A 377 1.31 1.90 -36.44
CA GLY A 377 0.55 3.07 -36.82
C GLY A 377 0.09 3.94 -35.64
N LEU A 378 -0.95 4.73 -35.90
CA LEU A 378 -1.53 5.68 -34.95
C LEU A 378 -2.47 4.97 -33.97
N ASP A 379 -2.37 5.32 -32.68
CA ASP A 379 -3.32 4.85 -31.67
C ASP A 379 -4.71 5.48 -31.87
N GLU A 380 -5.77 4.68 -31.70
CA GLU A 380 -7.16 5.13 -31.83
C GLU A 380 -7.48 6.43 -31.05
N SER A 381 -8.26 7.31 -31.65
CA SER A 381 -8.59 8.64 -31.14
C SER A 381 -9.59 8.59 -29.96
N ILE A 382 -9.12 8.91 -28.74
CA ILE A 382 -9.99 8.94 -27.55
C ILE A 382 -10.49 10.37 -27.30
N SER A 383 -11.75 10.63 -27.69
CA SER A 383 -12.44 11.88 -27.37
C SER A 383 -13.14 11.82 -26.00
N VAL A 384 -12.92 12.83 -25.16
CA VAL A 384 -13.45 12.92 -23.79
C VAL A 384 -13.79 14.37 -23.43
N GLY A 385 -14.90 14.59 -22.72
CA GLY A 385 -15.26 15.91 -22.20
C GLY A 385 -14.26 16.41 -21.13
N GLN A 386 -13.84 17.67 -21.25
CA GLN A 386 -12.78 18.27 -20.40
C GLN A 386 -13.10 18.18 -18.89
N GLN A 387 -14.37 18.32 -18.50
CA GLN A 387 -14.79 18.20 -17.10
C GLN A 387 -14.52 16.81 -16.49
N VAL A 388 -14.66 15.74 -17.29
CA VAL A 388 -14.40 14.35 -16.84
C VAL A 388 -12.90 14.10 -16.73
N MET A 389 -12.12 14.59 -17.70
CA MET A 389 -10.65 14.57 -17.66
C MET A 389 -10.11 15.25 -16.39
N GLU A 390 -10.68 16.41 -16.03
CA GLU A 390 -10.28 17.13 -14.82
C GLU A 390 -10.81 16.47 -13.52
N GLY A 391 -11.95 15.78 -13.60
CA GLY A 391 -12.43 14.90 -12.53
C GLY A 391 -11.45 13.79 -12.17
N ILE A 392 -10.84 13.13 -13.17
CA ILE A 392 -9.82 12.10 -12.94
C ILE A 392 -8.48 12.71 -12.50
N LYS A 393 -8.01 13.79 -13.14
CA LYS A 393 -6.75 14.48 -12.73
C LYS A 393 -6.76 14.97 -11.28
N ARG A 394 -7.91 15.38 -10.76
CA ARG A 394 -8.07 15.86 -9.37
C ARG A 394 -7.84 14.76 -8.31
N ARG A 395 -7.86 13.48 -8.69
CA ARG A 395 -7.56 12.35 -7.79
C ARG A 395 -6.06 12.29 -7.48
N LYS A 396 -5.69 12.64 -6.25
CA LYS A 396 -4.32 12.58 -5.72
C LYS A 396 -4.09 11.28 -4.92
N GLU A 397 -2.80 10.94 -4.76
CA GLU A 397 -2.29 9.89 -3.86
C GLU A 397 -3.15 8.61 -3.88
N GLN A 398 -3.63 8.18 -2.71
CA GLN A 398 -4.37 6.92 -2.50
C GLN A 398 -5.75 6.86 -3.21
N ASN A 399 -6.27 7.99 -3.72
CA ASN A 399 -7.55 8.06 -4.45
C ASN A 399 -7.38 7.91 -5.98
N LYS A 400 -6.15 7.68 -6.46
CA LYS A 400 -5.90 7.39 -7.88
C LYS A 400 -6.47 6.04 -8.28
N LEU A 401 -7.19 6.00 -9.40
CA LEU A 401 -7.74 4.77 -9.97
C LEU A 401 -6.61 3.91 -10.57
N CYS A 402 -6.69 2.59 -10.41
CA CYS A 402 -5.69 1.67 -10.97
C CYS A 402 -5.85 1.53 -12.49
N ASN A 403 -4.92 2.10 -13.27
CA ASN A 403 -4.99 2.06 -14.75
C ASN A 403 -5.10 0.63 -15.30
N ASN A 404 -4.29 -0.32 -14.78
CA ASN A 404 -4.39 -1.72 -15.21
C ASN A 404 -5.77 -2.30 -14.88
N HIS A 405 -6.30 -2.06 -13.67
CA HIS A 405 -7.57 -2.64 -13.24
C HIS A 405 -8.75 -2.24 -14.14
N TYR A 406 -8.83 -0.96 -14.49
CA TYR A 406 -9.97 -0.40 -15.21
C TYR A 406 -9.81 -0.39 -16.73
N LEU A 407 -8.61 -0.70 -17.26
CA LEU A 407 -8.34 -0.70 -18.71
C LEU A 407 -7.92 -2.08 -19.26
N ARG A 408 -7.52 -3.03 -18.41
CA ARG A 408 -7.07 -4.39 -18.79
C ARG A 408 -7.75 -5.54 -18.03
N GLY A 409 -8.67 -5.25 -17.12
CA GLY A 409 -9.29 -6.25 -16.24
C GLY A 409 -8.55 -6.40 -14.91
N PRO A 410 -8.81 -7.45 -14.11
CA PRO A 410 -8.34 -7.59 -12.73
C PRO A 410 -6.85 -7.27 -12.53
N CYS A 411 -6.53 -6.50 -11.47
CA CYS A 411 -5.13 -6.16 -11.18
C CYS A 411 -4.38 -7.40 -10.69
N THR A 412 -3.26 -7.75 -11.34
CA THR A 412 -2.39 -8.89 -10.95
C THR A 412 -1.66 -8.71 -9.61
N LYS A 413 -1.84 -7.57 -8.95
CA LYS A 413 -1.27 -7.21 -7.65
C LYS A 413 -2.33 -6.61 -6.72
N ILE A 414 -3.58 -7.10 -6.76
CA ILE A 414 -4.71 -6.45 -6.08
C ILE A 414 -4.46 -6.24 -4.57
N ASP A 415 -3.74 -7.15 -3.92
CA ASP A 415 -3.42 -7.13 -2.49
C ASP A 415 -2.26 -6.19 -2.11
N THR A 416 -1.47 -5.72 -3.09
CA THR A 416 -0.26 -4.89 -2.87
C THR A 416 -0.22 -3.61 -3.72
N CYS A 417 -1.25 -3.34 -4.52
CA CYS A 417 -1.32 -2.19 -5.42
C CYS A 417 -1.99 -0.99 -4.73
N CYS A 418 -1.24 0.08 -4.50
CA CYS A 418 -1.63 1.29 -3.77
C CYS A 418 -2.65 2.20 -4.50
N PHE A 419 -3.44 1.64 -5.42
CA PHE A 419 -4.43 2.35 -6.22
C PHE A 419 -5.84 1.80 -5.98
N VAL A 420 -6.85 2.63 -6.20
CA VAL A 420 -8.25 2.26 -5.97
C VAL A 420 -8.69 1.19 -6.97
N HIS A 421 -9.32 0.12 -6.45
CA HIS A 421 -9.95 -0.95 -7.23
C HIS A 421 -11.48 -1.03 -7.03
N ASN A 422 -12.00 -0.56 -5.89
CA ASN A 422 -13.41 -0.71 -5.52
C ASN A 422 -14.35 0.39 -6.07
N TYR A 423 -13.82 1.40 -6.76
CA TYR A 423 -14.63 2.42 -7.44
C TYR A 423 -15.30 1.84 -8.69
N LYS A 424 -16.50 2.34 -9.03
CA LYS A 424 -17.26 1.97 -10.23
C LYS A 424 -17.27 3.14 -11.21
N PRO A 425 -16.23 3.31 -12.06
CA PRO A 425 -16.16 4.44 -12.98
C PRO A 425 -17.22 4.36 -14.07
N THR A 426 -17.74 5.52 -14.46
CA THR A 426 -18.57 5.69 -15.66
C THR A 426 -17.78 5.39 -16.93
N ARG A 427 -18.46 5.09 -18.05
CA ARG A 427 -17.81 4.81 -19.34
C ARG A 427 -16.96 6.01 -19.80
N GLU A 428 -17.40 7.22 -19.48
CA GLU A 428 -16.73 8.48 -19.75
C GLU A 428 -15.46 8.65 -18.90
N GLU A 429 -15.48 8.25 -17.62
CA GLU A 429 -14.28 8.18 -16.77
C GLU A 429 -13.28 7.12 -17.23
N ILE A 430 -13.74 5.96 -17.73
CA ILE A 430 -12.87 4.93 -18.31
C ILE A 430 -12.15 5.49 -19.55
N ARG A 431 -12.87 6.17 -20.46
CA ARG A 431 -12.22 6.87 -21.59
C ARG A 431 -11.25 7.96 -21.12
N ALA A 432 -11.59 8.70 -20.06
CA ALA A 432 -10.68 9.69 -19.47
C ALA A 432 -9.37 9.06 -18.95
N LEU A 433 -9.48 7.94 -18.23
CA LEU A 433 -8.34 7.21 -17.69
C LEU A 433 -7.47 6.61 -18.81
N ALA A 434 -8.07 6.12 -19.89
CA ALA A 434 -7.35 5.65 -21.07
C ALA A 434 -6.58 6.79 -21.77
N MET A 435 -7.22 7.94 -21.99
CA MET A 435 -6.59 9.10 -22.61
C MET A 435 -5.45 9.69 -21.77
N LEU A 436 -5.58 9.68 -20.43
CA LEU A 436 -4.50 10.06 -19.52
C LEU A 436 -3.37 9.01 -19.46
N SER A 437 -3.68 7.72 -19.60
CA SER A 437 -2.66 6.66 -19.66
C SER A 437 -1.76 6.81 -20.88
N ARG A 438 -2.36 7.10 -22.04
CA ARG A 438 -1.67 7.36 -23.33
C ARG A 438 -0.85 8.65 -23.39
N LEU A 439 -0.85 9.49 -22.36
CA LEU A 439 0.13 10.59 -22.22
C LEU A 439 1.52 10.11 -21.75
N ASN A 440 1.66 8.84 -21.40
CA ASN A 440 2.96 8.21 -21.14
C ASN A 440 3.35 7.34 -22.35
N PRO A 441 4.61 7.41 -22.83
CA PRO A 441 5.08 6.57 -23.92
C PRO A 441 5.14 5.10 -23.50
N CYS A 442 4.82 4.21 -24.43
CA CYS A 442 5.11 2.79 -24.31
C CYS A 442 6.62 2.55 -24.49
N THR A 443 7.24 1.75 -23.62
CA THR A 443 8.69 1.46 -23.68
C THR A 443 9.13 0.67 -24.91
N ARG A 444 8.20 0.09 -25.67
CA ARG A 444 8.46 -0.57 -26.97
C ARG A 444 8.11 0.30 -28.18
N GLY A 445 7.60 1.51 -27.98
CA GLY A 445 7.21 2.40 -29.08
C GLY A 445 6.32 1.70 -30.12
N GLN A 446 6.72 1.76 -31.38
CA GLN A 446 5.97 1.13 -32.48
C GLN A 446 6.15 -0.40 -32.56
N ASP A 447 7.14 -0.97 -31.87
CA ASP A 447 7.41 -2.42 -31.78
C ASP A 447 6.59 -3.09 -30.65
N CYS A 448 5.44 -2.50 -30.30
CA CYS A 448 4.57 -2.97 -29.24
C CYS A 448 3.56 -4.03 -29.74
N GLU A 449 3.98 -5.29 -29.70
CA GLU A 449 3.19 -6.50 -29.99
C GLU A 449 1.92 -6.68 -29.12
N VAL A 450 1.69 -5.83 -28.11
CA VAL A 450 0.54 -5.95 -27.21
C VAL A 450 -0.62 -5.14 -27.77
N GLU A 451 -1.65 -5.82 -28.26
CA GLU A 451 -2.89 -5.21 -28.76
C GLU A 451 -3.53 -4.27 -27.72
N ASP A 452 -3.87 -4.80 -26.54
CA ASP A 452 -4.45 -4.07 -25.41
C ASP A 452 -3.41 -3.22 -24.65
N CYS A 453 -2.59 -2.44 -25.36
CA CYS A 453 -1.66 -1.51 -24.73
C CYS A 453 -2.34 -0.19 -24.33
N ILE A 454 -2.17 0.17 -23.05
CA ILE A 454 -2.79 1.34 -22.41
C ILE A 454 -1.93 2.61 -22.48
N TYR A 455 -0.67 2.48 -22.94
CA TYR A 455 0.27 3.58 -23.16
C TYR A 455 0.21 4.05 -24.61
N GLY A 456 0.78 5.23 -24.89
CA GLY A 456 0.82 5.76 -26.26
C GLY A 456 2.04 5.25 -27.04
N HIS A 457 1.87 4.93 -28.31
CA HIS A 457 2.95 4.56 -29.24
C HIS A 457 3.29 5.71 -30.21
N HIS A 458 2.57 6.82 -30.08
CA HIS A 458 2.82 8.12 -30.70
C HIS A 458 2.30 9.23 -29.77
N CYS A 459 2.72 10.48 -29.94
CA CYS A 459 2.29 11.57 -29.06
C CYS A 459 0.85 12.06 -29.35
N PRO A 460 -0.13 11.89 -28.42
CA PRO A 460 -1.51 12.32 -28.64
C PRO A 460 -1.73 13.84 -28.43
N SER A 461 -0.65 14.60 -28.19
CA SER A 461 -0.68 16.06 -27.96
C SER A 461 -0.22 16.89 -29.16
N PHE A 462 0.04 16.27 -30.31
CA PHE A 462 0.32 16.97 -31.56
C PHE A 462 -0.96 17.60 -32.15
N ARG A 463 -0.89 18.88 -32.52
CA ARG A 463 -1.88 19.57 -33.39
C ARG A 463 -1.17 20.61 -34.25
N ASP A 464 -1.58 20.75 -35.50
CA ASP A 464 -1.23 21.90 -36.37
C ASP A 464 0.29 22.20 -36.45
N GLY A 465 1.12 21.15 -36.48
CA GLY A 465 2.58 21.26 -36.53
C GLY A 465 3.27 21.52 -35.18
N VAL A 466 2.53 21.49 -34.05
CA VAL A 466 3.04 21.82 -32.72
C VAL A 466 2.70 20.71 -31.71
N CYS A 467 3.67 20.29 -30.91
CA CYS A 467 3.40 19.48 -29.72
C CYS A 467 2.91 20.38 -28.58
N GLY A 468 1.64 20.25 -28.21
CA GLY A 468 0.97 21.12 -27.25
C GLY A 468 1.37 20.90 -25.79
N HIS A 469 1.99 19.77 -25.45
CA HIS A 469 2.31 19.40 -24.06
C HIS A 469 3.61 20.11 -23.59
N PRO A 470 3.60 20.88 -22.48
CA PRO A 470 4.75 21.66 -22.05
C PRO A 470 5.94 20.77 -21.62
N TYR A 471 5.64 19.63 -21.00
CA TYR A 471 6.60 18.59 -20.64
C TYR A 471 6.24 17.31 -21.38
N CYS A 472 6.33 17.31 -22.71
CA CYS A 472 6.13 16.08 -23.49
C CYS A 472 7.22 15.06 -23.12
N ARG A 473 6.83 13.80 -22.92
CA ARG A 473 7.69 12.64 -22.59
C ARG A 473 7.98 11.73 -23.78
N PHE A 474 7.39 12.01 -24.93
CA PHE A 474 7.61 11.22 -26.14
C PHE A 474 8.92 11.67 -26.81
N PRO A 475 9.70 10.74 -27.38
CA PRO A 475 10.87 11.06 -28.20
C PRO A 475 10.45 11.78 -29.51
N VAL A 476 11.43 12.33 -30.23
CA VAL A 476 11.19 13.22 -31.38
C VAL A 476 10.59 12.48 -32.59
N ASP A 477 10.96 11.22 -32.79
CA ASP A 477 10.45 10.30 -33.82
C ASP A 477 8.97 9.91 -33.62
N ALA A 478 8.51 9.84 -32.37
CA ALA A 478 7.10 9.63 -32.01
C ALA A 478 6.18 10.84 -32.27
N HIS A 479 6.62 11.79 -33.12
CA HIS A 479 5.90 12.95 -33.61
C HIS A 479 6.11 13.16 -35.12
N PRO A 480 5.19 13.81 -35.85
CA PRO A 480 5.37 14.12 -37.27
C PRO A 480 6.66 14.93 -37.57
N PRO A 481 7.34 14.68 -38.70
CA PRO A 481 8.48 15.48 -39.14
C PRO A 481 8.18 16.98 -39.17
N GLY A 482 9.11 17.78 -38.66
CA GLY A 482 8.94 19.24 -38.57
C GLY A 482 8.08 19.74 -37.40
N THR A 483 7.64 18.85 -36.49
CA THR A 483 6.94 19.26 -35.25
C THR A 483 7.75 20.28 -34.45
N LYS A 484 7.10 21.38 -34.06
CA LYS A 484 7.64 22.37 -33.13
C LYS A 484 7.28 21.97 -31.70
N PHE A 485 8.26 21.99 -30.80
CA PHE A 485 8.09 21.54 -29.41
C PHE A 485 8.04 22.71 -28.43
N LYS A 486 7.15 22.62 -27.44
CA LYS A 486 7.17 23.53 -26.27
C LYS A 486 8.13 23.06 -25.17
N ASN A 487 8.44 21.76 -25.12
CA ASN A 487 9.49 21.22 -24.26
C ASN A 487 10.86 21.52 -24.90
N SER A 488 11.72 22.27 -24.21
CA SER A 488 13.10 22.54 -24.66
C SER A 488 14.00 21.30 -24.58
N LEU A 489 13.70 20.36 -23.67
CA LEU A 489 14.47 19.13 -23.42
C LEU A 489 13.97 17.93 -24.24
N ILE A 490 13.19 18.15 -25.31
CA ILE A 490 12.60 17.07 -26.12
C ILE A 490 13.63 16.11 -26.75
N ARG A 491 14.89 16.53 -26.86
CA ARG A 491 16.01 15.71 -27.38
C ARG A 491 16.68 14.83 -26.31
N GLU A 492 16.20 14.89 -25.07
CA GLU A 492 16.66 14.10 -23.92
C GLU A 492 15.63 13.01 -23.52
N ASN A 493 14.51 12.92 -24.27
CA ASN A 493 13.52 11.84 -24.23
C ASN A 493 13.86 10.74 -25.24
#